data_AF-A0A7G7G256-F1
#
_entry.id   AF-A0A7G7G256-F1
#
_cell.length_a   1.000
_cell.length_b   1.000
_cell.length_c   1.000
_cell.angle_alpha   90.00
_cell.angle_beta   90.00
_cell.angle_gamma   90.00
#
_symmetry.space_group_name_H-M   'P 1'
#
loop_
_entity.id
_entity.type
_entity.pdbx_description
1 polymer ?
#
loop_
_entity_poly.entity_id
_entity_poly.type
_entity_poly.pdbx_seq_one_letter_code
_entity_poly.pdbx_strand_id
1 'polypeptide(L)' 'MSEESSKVALRNLVVHACTFNNYEPLRTYGVLVKQDQVNTSRIILKYKDQESTCINDPEKIKACLENLLGL' A
#
# COMPACT_ATOMS: atom_id res chain seq x y z
N MET A 1 6.61 -18.89 14.93
CA MET A 1 5.28 -18.27 15.14
C MET A 1 5.27 -16.75 14.92
N SER A 2 6.20 -16.17 14.14
CA SER A 2 6.40 -14.71 14.10
C SER A 2 6.00 -14.03 12.77
N GLU A 3 5.94 -14.78 11.68
CA GLU A 3 5.61 -14.23 10.35
C GLU A 3 4.11 -13.99 10.14
N GLU A 4 3.26 -14.86 10.71
CA GLU A 4 1.81 -14.79 10.54
C GLU A 4 1.19 -13.56 11.21
N SER A 5 1.67 -13.22 12.43
CA SER A 5 1.23 -12.03 13.15
C SER A 5 1.65 -10.73 12.44
N SER A 6 2.82 -10.73 11.81
CA SER A 6 3.34 -9.58 11.06
C SER A 6 2.53 -9.31 9.79
N LYS A 7 2.09 -10.37 9.09
CA LYS A 7 1.22 -10.24 7.91
C LYS A 7 -0.18 -9.72 8.27
N VAL A 8 -0.76 -10.21 9.37
CA VAL A 8 -2.06 -9.73 9.85
C VAL A 8 -2.01 -8.25 10.25
N ALA A 9 -0.97 -7.83 10.96
CA ALA A 9 -0.76 -6.43 11.34
C ALA A 9 -0.62 -5.52 10.10
N LEU A 10 0.18 -5.94 9.11
CA LEU A 10 0.38 -5.19 7.88
C LEU A 10 -0.92 -5.08 7.05
N ARG A 11 -1.70 -6.16 6.97
CA ARG A 11 -3.00 -6.15 6.31
C ARG A 11 -3.99 -5.18 6.96
N ASN A 12 -4.08 -5.20 8.29
CA ASN A 12 -4.92 -4.27 9.02
C ASN A 12 -4.47 -2.81 8.81
N LEU A 13 -3.17 -2.58 8.72
CA LEU A 13 -2.61 -1.25 8.46
C LEU A 13 -2.90 -0.77 7.04
N VAL A 14 -2.85 -1.66 6.03
CA VAL A 14 -3.29 -1.37 4.66
C VAL A 14 -4.77 -1.00 4.63
N VAL A 15 -5.64 -1.77 5.29
CA VAL A 15 -7.07 -1.49 5.38
C VAL A 15 -7.31 -0.13 6.02
N HIS A 16 -6.66 0.13 7.16
CA HIS A 16 -6.77 1.41 7.86
C HIS A 16 -6.30 2.58 6.98
N ALA A 17 -5.16 2.44 6.31
CA ALA A 17 -4.63 3.46 5.41
C ALA A 17 -5.59 3.78 4.26
N CYS A 18 -6.19 2.76 3.64
CA CYS A 18 -7.16 2.94 2.55
C CYS A 18 -8.47 3.58 3.05
N THR A 19 -8.97 3.17 4.22
CA THR A 19 -10.21 3.73 4.81
C THR A 19 -10.07 5.21 5.14
N PHE A 20 -8.93 5.63 5.69
CA PHE A 20 -8.68 7.02 6.08
C PHE A 20 -7.96 7.82 5.00
N ASN A 21 -7.70 7.21 3.84
CA ASN A 21 -6.88 7.77 2.76
C ASN A 21 -5.52 8.33 3.27
N ASN A 22 -4.96 7.69 4.30
CA ASN A 22 -3.73 8.09 4.97
C ASN A 22 -2.69 6.97 4.91
N TYR A 23 -1.75 7.10 3.98
CA TYR A 23 -0.73 6.09 3.72
C TYR A 23 0.62 6.40 4.41
N GLU A 24 0.71 7.46 5.22
CA GLU A 24 1.91 7.76 6.01
C GLU A 24 2.33 6.60 6.93
N PRO A 25 1.41 5.89 7.63
CA PRO A 25 1.80 4.77 8.50
C PRO A 25 2.52 3.64 7.75
N LEU A 26 2.20 3.43 6.47
CA LEU A 26 2.82 2.39 5.63
C LEU A 26 4.32 2.66 5.40
N ARG A 27 4.77 3.92 5.51
CA ARG A 27 6.18 4.28 5.37
C ARG A 27 7.06 3.66 6.44
N THR A 28 6.51 3.42 7.64
CA THR A 28 7.24 2.74 8.73
C THR A 28 7.59 1.29 8.39
N TYR A 29 6.83 0.69 7.46
CA TYR A 29 7.07 -0.64 6.90
C TYR A 29 7.87 -0.60 5.58
N GLY A 30 8.38 0.57 5.18
CA GLY A 30 9.12 0.74 3.93
C GLY A 30 8.23 0.77 2.68
N VAL A 31 6.92 0.93 2.85
CA VAL A 31 5.97 1.06 1.74
C VAL A 31 5.75 2.54 1.44
N LEU A 32 6.01 2.93 0.21
CA LEU A 32 5.80 4.28 -0.29
C LEU A 32 4.58 4.29 -1.20
N VAL A 33 3.60 5.10 -0.83
CA VAL A 33 2.41 5.38 -1.63
C VAL A 33 2.49 6.84 -2.06
N LYS A 34 2.57 7.09 -3.35
CA LYS A 34 2.67 8.45 -3.90
C LYS A 34 1.72 8.60 -5.08
N GLN A 35 1.10 9.75 -5.20
CA GLN A 35 0.36 10.09 -6.40
C GLN A 35 1.31 10.43 -7.54
N ASP A 36 0.99 9.92 -8.73
CA ASP A 36 1.70 10.28 -9.95
C ASP A 36 1.47 11.78 -10.23
N GLN A 37 2.58 12.51 -10.45
CA GLN A 37 2.58 13.96 -10.64
C GLN A 37 2.04 14.37 -12.02
N VAL A 38 2.11 13.47 -13.01
CA VAL A 38 1.64 13.69 -14.37
C VAL A 38 0.20 13.21 -14.51
N ASN A 39 -0.14 12.09 -13.87
CA ASN A 39 -1.48 11.51 -13.92
C ASN A 39 -2.08 11.35 -12.52
N THR A 40 -2.85 12.34 -12.07
CA THR A 40 -3.48 12.35 -10.75
C THR A 40 -4.46 11.19 -10.52
N SER A 41 -4.91 10.50 -11.58
CA SER A 41 -5.72 9.29 -11.48
C SER A 41 -4.89 8.03 -11.17
N ARG A 42 -3.57 8.14 -11.03
CA ARG A 42 -2.67 7.02 -10.72
C ARG A 42 -1.91 7.24 -9.42
N ILE A 43 -1.70 6.13 -8.72
CA ILE A 43 -0.86 6.00 -7.54
C ILE A 43 0.30 5.07 -7.88
N ILE A 44 1.49 5.46 -7.44
CA ILE A 44 2.72 4.70 -7.50
C ILE A 44 2.97 4.13 -6.11
N LEU A 45 3.07 2.82 -6.04
CA LEU A 45 3.37 2.03 -4.86
C LEU A 45 4.79 1.50 -4.99
N LYS A 46 5.63 1.71 -4.00
CA LYS A 46 6.98 1.14 -3.94
C LYS A 46 7.18 0.40 -2.64
N TYR A 47 7.77 -0.79 -2.73
CA TYR A 47 8.13 -1.60 -1.57
C TYR A 47 9.38 -2.41 -1.93
N LYS A 48 10.45 -2.26 -1.14
CA LYS A 48 11.78 -2.83 -1.47
C LYS A 48 12.19 -2.44 -2.91
N ASP A 49 12.57 -3.40 -3.72
CA ASP A 49 12.96 -3.23 -5.13
C ASP A 49 11.78 -3.35 -6.12
N GLN A 50 10.54 -3.40 -5.62
CA GLN A 50 9.34 -3.51 -6.43
C GLN A 50 8.61 -2.16 -6.51
N GLU A 51 8.16 -1.84 -7.72
CA GLU A 51 7.26 -0.72 -8.00
C GLU A 51 6.01 -1.25 -8.70
N SER A 52 4.86 -0.77 -8.28
CA SER A 52 3.57 -1.05 -8.89
C SER A 52 2.79 0.24 -9.05
N THR A 53 1.98 0.33 -10.10
CA THR A 53 1.12 1.49 -10.33
C THR A 53 -0.33 1.05 -10.37
N CYS A 54 -1.19 1.78 -9.69
CA CYS A 54 -2.62 1.50 -9.63
C CYS A 54 -3.45 2.76 -9.83
N ILE A 55 -4.75 2.58 -10.04
CA ILE A 55 -5.69 3.70 -10.11
C ILE A 55 -5.81 4.32 -8.71
N ASN A 56 -5.97 5.64 -8.64
CA ASN A 56 -6.24 6.39 -7.43
C ASN A 56 -7.69 6.16 -6.94
N ASP A 57 -7.95 4.92 -6.57
CA ASP A 57 -9.22 4.44 -6.02
C ASP A 57 -8.89 3.57 -4.80
N PRO A 58 -9.52 3.79 -3.63
CA PRO A 58 -9.18 3.09 -2.40
C PRO A 58 -9.21 1.56 -2.52
N GLU A 59 -10.17 1.00 -3.26
CA GLU A 59 -10.28 -0.45 -3.44
C GLU A 59 -9.17 -0.98 -4.35
N LYS A 60 -8.84 -0.24 -5.42
CA LYS A 60 -7.72 -0.59 -6.31
C LYS A 60 -6.36 -0.45 -5.64
N ILE A 61 -6.15 0.59 -4.84
CA ILE A 61 -4.92 0.82 -4.06
C ILE A 61 -4.75 -0.32 -3.07
N LYS A 62 -5.80 -0.69 -2.34
CA LYS A 62 -5.78 -1.82 -1.41
C LYS A 62 -5.33 -3.11 -2.11
N ALA A 63 -5.98 -3.46 -3.23
CA ALA A 63 -5.65 -4.68 -3.98
C ALA A 63 -4.19 -4.67 -4.48
N CYS A 64 -3.69 -3.51 -4.90
CA CYS A 64 -2.31 -3.37 -5.37
C CYS A 64 -1.29 -3.42 -4.24
N LEU A 65 -1.62 -2.87 -3.07
CA LEU A 65 -0.83 -3.02 -1.85
C LEU A 65 -0.79 -4.48 -1.37
N GLU A 66 -1.93 -5.18 -1.35
CA GLU A 66 -1.98 -6.60 -0.98
C GLU A 66 -1.10 -7.45 -1.92
N ASN A 67 -1.19 -7.23 -3.24
CA ASN A 67 -0.31 -7.90 -4.21
C ASN A 67 1.17 -7.55 -4.05
N LEU A 68 1.51 -6.28 -3.87
CA LEU A 68 2.90 -5.82 -3.72
C LEU A 68 3.54 -6.36 -2.44
N LEU A 69 2.75 -6.57 -1.39
CA LEU A 69 3.21 -7.05 -0.09
C LEU A 69 3.14 -8.57 0.06
N GLY A 70 2.53 -9.27 -0.90
CA GLY A 70 2.31 -10.72 -0.85
C GLY A 70 1.37 -11.13 0.30
N LEU A 71 0.30 -10.36 0.49
CA LEU A 71 -0.74 -10.55 1.51
C LEU A 71 -1.98 -11.29 0.96
#